data_AF-L0R9S1-F1
#
_entry.id   AF-L0R9S1-F1
#
_cell.length_a   1.000
_cell.length_b   1.000
_cell.length_c   1.000
_cell.angle_alpha   90.00
_cell.angle_beta   90.00
_cell.angle_gamma   90.00
#
_symmetry.space_group_name_H-M   'P 1'
#
loop_
_entity.id
_entity.type
_entity.pdbx_description
1 polymer ?
#
loop_
_entity_poly.entity_id
_entity_poly.type
_entity_poly.pdbx_seq_one_letter_code
_entity_poly.pdbx_strand_id
1 'polypeptide(L)'
;MKKSAALKRVTLENDFGGQISFTGKLDNETLNYNEGSGELVSEKIYMTEQGRTGYSVVTGDGFKRERRAYLLEDQGETCMVSNGSILLGLETDNMLTFFAAALAEQAESLSENELEYVKKQLKVVNG
;
A
#
# COMPACT_ATOMS: atom_id res chain seq x y z
N MET A 1 11.71 10.94 -21.57
CA MET A 1 11.52 9.49 -21.37
C MET A 1 12.26 9.08 -20.11
N LYS A 2 11.57 8.78 -19.00
CA LYS A 2 12.22 8.24 -17.79
C LYS A 2 12.65 6.79 -18.10
N LYS A 3 13.93 6.45 -17.88
CA LYS A 3 14.43 5.08 -18.03
C LYS A 3 13.58 4.13 -17.17
N SER A 4 12.95 3.12 -17.77
CA SER A 4 12.35 2.04 -17.00
C SER A 4 13.44 1.35 -16.20
N ALA A 5 13.32 1.33 -14.87
CA ALA A 5 14.20 0.55 -14.02
C ALA A 5 14.11 -0.94 -14.39
N ALA A 6 15.25 -1.64 -14.31
CA ALA A 6 15.30 -3.08 -14.55
C ALA A 6 14.55 -3.84 -13.44
N LEU A 7 13.90 -4.95 -13.81
CA LEU A 7 13.31 -5.86 -12.85
C LEU A 7 14.42 -6.51 -12.01
N LYS A 8 14.19 -6.63 -10.70
CA LYS A 8 15.11 -7.24 -9.75
C LYS A 8 14.36 -8.08 -8.73
N ARG A 9 15.06 -8.98 -8.06
CA ARG A 9 14.49 -9.68 -6.90
C ARG A 9 14.23 -8.67 -5.78
N VAL A 10 13.00 -8.66 -5.29
CA VAL A 10 12.54 -7.85 -4.16
C VAL A 10 12.07 -8.82 -3.08
N THR A 11 12.47 -8.53 -1.84
CA THR A 11 12.03 -9.25 -0.66
C THR A 11 11.51 -8.23 0.34
N LEU A 12 10.25 -8.38 0.73
CA LEU A 12 9.55 -7.50 1.66
C LEU A 12 9.38 -8.24 2.99
N GLU A 13 9.94 -7.64 4.03
CA GLU A 13 9.72 -8.08 5.41
C GLU A 13 8.29 -7.74 5.85
N ASN A 14 7.69 -8.62 6.64
CA ASN A 14 6.34 -8.45 7.15
C ASN A 14 6.26 -8.97 8.59
N ASP A 15 5.97 -8.08 9.53
CA ASP A 15 5.85 -8.42 10.94
C ASP A 15 4.46 -9.05 11.27
N PHE A 16 3.50 -8.95 10.35
CA PHE A 16 2.11 -9.39 10.52
C PHE A 16 1.71 -10.51 9.54
N GLY A 17 2.69 -11.16 8.92
CA GLY A 17 2.50 -12.21 7.93
C GLY A 17 3.81 -12.86 7.53
N GLY A 18 3.82 -13.49 6.36
CA GLY A 18 5.01 -14.13 5.80
C GLY A 18 5.85 -13.14 5.02
N GLN A 19 7.16 -13.39 4.94
CA GLN A 19 8.03 -12.65 4.04
C GLN A 19 7.56 -12.85 2.58
N ILE A 20 7.45 -11.76 1.82
CA ILE A 20 6.99 -11.80 0.43
C ILE A 20 8.21 -11.58 -0.49
N SER A 21 8.43 -12.48 -1.44
CA SER A 21 9.51 -12.35 -2.43
C SER A 21 8.98 -12.46 -3.86
N PHE A 22 9.41 -11.56 -4.73
CA PHE A 22 9.04 -11.55 -6.15
C PHE A 22 10.11 -10.89 -7.02
N THR A 23 10.00 -11.03 -8.34
CA THR A 23 10.77 -10.25 -9.31
C THR A 23 9.95 -9.04 -9.74
N GLY A 24 10.48 -7.84 -9.54
CA GLY A 24 9.74 -6.60 -9.77
C GLY A 24 10.62 -5.36 -9.80
N LYS A 25 9.99 -4.20 -9.99
CA LYS A 25 10.64 -2.89 -9.91
C LYS A 25 9.82 -1.95 -9.05
N LEU A 26 10.50 -1.05 -8.34
CA LEU A 26 9.84 0.04 -7.62
C LEU A 26 9.16 0.94 -8.64
N ASP A 27 7.87 1.17 -8.43
CA ASP A 27 7.04 2.04 -9.26
C ASP A 27 6.83 3.39 -8.56
N ASN A 28 6.47 3.36 -7.27
CA ASN A 28 6.29 4.55 -6.46
C ASN A 28 6.82 4.36 -5.03
N GLU A 29 7.26 5.45 -4.42
CA GLU A 29 7.70 5.52 -3.03
C GLU A 29 7.23 6.84 -2.42
N THR A 30 6.55 6.76 -1.28
CA THR A 30 6.07 7.91 -0.52
C THR A 30 6.64 7.84 0.89
N LEU A 31 7.03 8.99 1.43
CA LEU A 31 7.48 9.13 2.80
C LEU A 31 6.67 10.27 3.45
N ASN A 32 5.93 9.96 4.49
CA ASN A 32 5.09 10.89 5.23
C ASN A 32 5.54 10.92 6.68
N TYR A 33 5.78 12.11 7.22
CA TYR A 33 6.09 12.30 8.62
C TYR A 33 4.94 13.06 9.28
N ASN A 34 4.41 12.51 10.36
CA ASN A 34 3.40 13.18 11.17
C ASN A 34 4.11 13.94 12.30
N GLU A 35 4.11 15.27 12.23
CA GLU A 35 4.76 16.11 13.24
C GLU A 35 4.10 16.02 14.62
N GLY A 36 2.80 15.71 14.69
CA GLY A 36 2.04 15.58 15.93
C GLY A 36 2.31 14.27 16.67
N SER A 37 2.43 13.15 15.96
CA SER A 37 2.71 11.84 16.56
C SER A 37 4.19 11.46 16.55
N GLY A 38 5.02 12.12 15.74
CA GLY A 38 6.41 11.74 15.50
C GLY A 38 6.56 10.50 14.61
N GLU A 39 5.47 9.99 14.05
CA GLU A 39 5.49 8.78 13.23
C GLU A 39 5.96 9.07 11.80
N LEU A 40 6.89 8.27 11.32
CA LEU A 40 7.33 8.22 9.94
C LEU A 40 6.74 7.00 9.24
N VAL A 41 6.01 7.25 8.17
CA VAL A 41 5.38 6.24 7.31
C VAL A 41 6.08 6.23 5.96
N SER A 42 6.69 5.10 5.59
CA SER A 42 7.28 4.86 4.28
C SER A 42 6.46 3.82 3.52
N GLU A 43 5.96 4.20 2.37
CA GLU A 43 5.16 3.34 1.50
C GLU A 43 5.88 3.11 0.19
N LYS A 44 5.83 1.87 -0.31
CA LYS A 44 6.45 1.47 -1.59
C LYS A 44 5.50 0.61 -2.38
N ILE A 45 5.34 0.97 -3.65
CA ILE A 45 4.57 0.22 -4.63
C ILE A 45 5.55 -0.35 -5.66
N TYR A 46 5.42 -1.64 -5.94
CA TYR A 46 6.23 -2.36 -6.90
C TYR A 46 5.34 -2.95 -7.98
N MET A 47 5.73 -2.78 -9.23
CA MET A 47 5.22 -3.60 -10.32
C MET A 47 6.02 -4.90 -10.39
N THR A 48 5.33 -6.03 -10.33
CA THR A 48 5.97 -7.35 -10.51
C THR A 48 6.01 -7.74 -11.98
N GLU A 49 6.86 -8.71 -12.32
CA GLU A 49 6.92 -9.31 -13.67
C GLU A 49 5.60 -9.94 -14.12
N GLN A 50 4.79 -10.40 -13.16
CA GLN A 50 3.53 -11.13 -13.39
C GLN A 50 2.32 -10.19 -13.51
N GLY A 51 2.51 -8.87 -13.56
CA GLY A 51 1.42 -7.90 -13.57
C GLY A 51 0.73 -7.71 -12.22
N ARG A 52 1.24 -8.33 -11.15
CA ARG A 52 0.80 -8.12 -9.76
C ARG A 52 1.43 -6.86 -9.17
N THR A 53 0.82 -6.37 -8.10
CA THR A 53 1.30 -5.20 -7.35
C THR A 53 1.84 -5.64 -6.00
N GLY A 54 3.13 -5.39 -5.75
CA GLY A 54 3.70 -5.50 -4.40
C GLY A 54 3.54 -4.18 -3.66
N TYR A 55 3.01 -4.23 -2.44
CA TYR A 55 2.86 -3.05 -1.58
C TYR A 55 3.58 -3.30 -0.25
N SER A 56 4.32 -2.29 0.23
CA SER A 56 4.96 -2.32 1.53
C SER A 56 4.72 -1.01 2.24
N VAL A 57 4.38 -1.09 3.52
CA VAL A 57 4.32 0.05 4.42
C VAL A 57 5.20 -0.23 5.63
N VAL A 58 6.02 0.74 5.98
CA VAL A 58 6.87 0.73 7.17
C VAL A 58 6.51 1.95 7.99
N THR A 59 6.08 1.74 9.22
CA THR A 59 5.80 2.83 10.17
C THR A 59 6.80 2.79 11.32
N GLY A 60 7.08 3.93 11.93
CA GLY A 60 7.87 3.97 13.16
C GLY A 60 8.04 5.36 13.75
N ASP A 61 8.23 5.43 15.06
CA ASP A 61 8.31 6.65 15.88
C ASP A 61 9.69 6.81 16.57
N GLY A 62 10.69 6.04 16.12
CA GLY A 62 12.02 5.99 16.72
C GLY A 62 12.20 4.96 17.84
N PHE A 63 11.11 4.51 18.48
CA PHE A 63 11.14 3.44 19.49
C PHE A 63 10.62 2.12 18.94
N LYS A 64 9.62 2.19 18.07
CA LYS A 64 9.02 1.03 17.41
C LYS A 64 9.11 1.18 15.90
N ARG A 65 9.19 0.04 15.23
CA ARG A 65 9.13 -0.07 13.78
C ARG A 65 8.25 -1.25 13.43
N GLU A 66 7.24 -1.00 12.62
CA GLU A 66 6.35 -2.02 12.09
C GLU A 66 6.50 -2.09 10.58
N ARG A 67 6.49 -3.30 10.03
CA ARG A 67 6.57 -3.56 8.59
C ARG A 67 5.38 -4.41 8.19
N ARG A 68 4.64 -3.93 7.19
CA ARG A 68 3.57 -4.70 6.55
C ARG A 68 3.87 -4.80 5.06
N ALA A 69 3.57 -5.96 4.50
CA ALA A 69 3.73 -6.20 3.08
C ALA A 69 2.54 -6.98 2.54
N TYR A 70 2.17 -6.66 1.30
CA TYR A 70 1.05 -7.27 0.60
C TYR A 70 1.42 -7.52 -0.87
N LEU A 71 0.91 -8.61 -1.43
CA LEU A 71 0.92 -8.88 -2.86
C LEU A 71 -0.54 -8.89 -3.34
N LEU A 72 -0.83 -8.02 -4.30
CA LEU A 72 -2.16 -7.83 -4.86
C LEU A 72 -2.20 -8.33 -6.30
N GLU A 73 -3.25 -9.05 -6.65
CA GLU A 73 -3.54 -9.55 -7.99
C GLU A 73 -4.97 -9.19 -8.36
N ASP A 74 -5.11 -8.37 -9.39
CA ASP A 74 -6.39 -8.04 -10.00
C ASP A 74 -6.83 -9.20 -10.91
N GLN A 75 -8.01 -9.77 -10.65
CA GLN A 75 -8.64 -10.81 -11.46
C GLN A 75 -9.93 -10.30 -12.13
N GLY A 76 -10.08 -8.98 -12.29
CA GLY A 76 -11.24 -8.32 -12.86
C GLY A 76 -12.26 -7.94 -11.78
N GLU A 77 -13.24 -8.81 -11.56
CA GLU A 77 -14.30 -8.55 -10.57
C GLU A 77 -13.83 -8.77 -9.13
N THR A 78 -12.75 -9.53 -8.95
CA THR A 78 -12.17 -9.86 -7.64
C THR A 78 -10.72 -9.42 -7.57
N CYS A 79 -10.32 -8.87 -6.44
CA CYS A 79 -8.94 -8.58 -6.11
C CYS A 79 -8.46 -9.56 -5.03
N MET A 80 -7.36 -10.25 -5.32
CA MET A 80 -6.71 -11.17 -4.40
C MET A 80 -5.58 -10.44 -3.67
N VAL A 81 -5.58 -10.48 -2.34
CA VAL A 81 -4.57 -9.85 -1.49
C VAL A 81 -3.95 -10.89 -0.59
N SER A 82 -2.62 -11.01 -0.61
CA SER A 82 -1.87 -11.86 0.31
C SER A 82 -0.90 -11.06 1.15
N ASN A 83 -0.83 -11.34 2.45
CA ASN A 83 0.23 -10.84 3.33
C ASN A 83 1.38 -11.86 3.52
N GLY A 84 1.47 -12.89 2.66
CA GLY A 84 2.46 -13.96 2.76
C GLY A 84 2.11 -15.11 3.72
N SER A 85 1.10 -14.95 4.60
CA SER A 85 0.58 -16.04 5.43
C SER A 85 -0.88 -16.33 5.17
N ILE A 86 -1.66 -15.30 4.85
CA ILE A 86 -3.09 -15.37 4.55
C ILE A 86 -3.28 -14.87 3.12
N LEU A 87 -4.25 -15.47 2.42
CA LEU A 87 -4.75 -15.04 1.12
C LEU A 87 -6.23 -14.74 1.27
N LEU A 88 -6.64 -13.56 0.81
CA LEU A 88 -8.02 -13.09 0.86
C LEU A 88 -8.43 -12.63 -0.54
N GLY A 89 -9.61 -13.04 -0.96
CA GLY A 89 -10.24 -12.60 -2.21
C GLY A 89 -11.51 -11.84 -1.89
N LEU A 90 -11.65 -10.64 -2.44
CA LEU A 90 -12.86 -9.83 -2.31
C LEU A 90 -13.23 -9.26 -3.66
N GLU A 91 -14.52 -9.15 -3.92
CA GLU A 91 -15.02 -8.38 -5.06
C GLU A 91 -14.53 -6.92 -4.94
N THR A 92 -14.05 -6.37 -6.04
CA THR A 92 -13.44 -5.04 -6.08
C THR A 92 -14.42 -3.96 -5.60
N ASP A 93 -15.71 -4.09 -5.95
CA ASP A 93 -16.77 -3.18 -5.51
C ASP A 93 -16.99 -3.23 -3.99
N ASN A 94 -16.93 -4.42 -3.39
CA ASN A 94 -17.02 -4.59 -1.94
C ASN A 94 -15.80 -3.99 -1.24
N MET A 95 -14.59 -4.18 -1.78
CA MET A 95 -13.38 -3.52 -1.27
C MET A 95 -13.52 -1.99 -1.32
N LEU A 96 -13.92 -1.42 -2.45
CA LEU A 96 -14.13 0.03 -2.59
C LEU A 96 -15.17 0.55 -1.59
N THR A 97 -16.24 -0.22 -1.37
CA THR A 97 -17.27 0.11 -0.38
C THR A 97 -16.71 0.11 1.05
N PHE A 98 -15.94 -0.90 1.44
CA PHE A 98 -15.32 -0.95 2.76
C PHE A 98 -14.28 0.14 2.96
N PHE A 99 -13.46 0.42 1.94
CA PHE A 99 -12.51 1.53 2.00
C PHE A 99 -13.21 2.88 2.13
N ALA A 100 -14.28 3.12 1.37
CA ALA A 100 -15.06 4.35 1.49
C ALA A 100 -15.66 4.51 2.90
N ALA A 101 -16.18 3.42 3.49
CA ALA A 101 -16.70 3.43 4.85
C ALA A 101 -15.60 3.71 5.89
N ALA A 102 -14.44 3.04 5.78
CA ALA A 102 -13.30 3.25 6.68
C ALA A 102 -12.73 4.67 6.56
N LEU A 103 -12.65 5.22 5.35
CA LEU A 103 -12.25 6.60 5.12
C LEU A 103 -13.26 7.60 5.67
N ALA A 104 -14.57 7.31 5.57
CA ALA A 104 -15.60 8.15 6.17
C ALA A 104 -15.55 8.14 7.70
N GLU A 105 -15.33 6.97 8.31
CA GLU A 105 -15.11 6.84 9.76
C GLU A 105 -13.84 7.59 10.20
N GLN A 106 -12.75 7.48 9.43
CA GLN A 106 -11.54 8.26 9.70
C GLN A 106 -11.75 9.76 9.46
N ALA A 107 -12.58 10.17 8.49
CA ALA A 107 -12.90 11.57 8.23
C ALA A 107 -13.61 12.26 9.39
N GLU A 108 -14.36 11.52 10.21
CA GLU A 108 -14.92 12.03 11.47
C GLU A 108 -13.83 12.32 12.52
N SER A 109 -12.61 11.79 12.32
CA SER A 109 -11.43 11.95 13.19
C SER A 109 -10.28 12.79 12.58
N LEU A 110 -10.28 13.04 11.27
CA LEU A 110 -9.22 13.75 10.53
C LEU A 110 -9.62 15.18 10.15
N SER A 111 -8.64 16.07 10.06
CA SER A 111 -8.87 17.45 9.62
C SER A 111 -9.16 17.52 8.10
N GLU A 112 -9.86 18.58 7.68
CA GLU A 112 -10.28 18.80 6.29
C GLU A 112 -9.10 18.79 5.29
N ASN A 113 -7.92 19.28 5.72
CA ASN A 113 -6.69 19.29 4.94
C ASN A 113 -6.11 17.89 4.69
N GLU A 114 -6.21 16.99 5.67
CA GLU A 114 -5.71 15.61 5.56
C GLU A 114 -6.58 14.81 4.59
N LEU A 115 -7.89 15.03 4.62
CA LEU A 115 -8.84 14.43 3.68
C LEU A 115 -8.62 14.91 2.25
N GLU A 116 -8.30 16.19 2.06
CA GLU A 116 -8.01 16.74 0.74
C GLU A 116 -6.71 16.17 0.15
N TYR A 117 -5.69 15.95 0.98
CA TYR A 117 -4.47 15.27 0.57
C TYR A 117 -4.73 13.83 0.13
N VAL A 118 -5.47 13.04 0.92
CA VAL A 118 -5.83 11.65 0.58
C VAL A 118 -6.64 11.59 -0.73
N LYS A 119 -7.65 12.46 -0.88
CA LYS A 119 -8.44 12.58 -2.13
C LYS A 119 -7.56 12.89 -3.34
N LYS A 120 -6.56 13.77 -3.18
CA LYS A 120 -5.63 14.12 -4.25
C LYS A 120 -4.73 12.95 -4.63
N GLN A 121 -4.25 12.16 -3.67
CA GLN A 121 -3.45 10.96 -3.96
C GLN A 121 -4.28 9.89 -4.68
N LEU A 122 -5.51 9.63 -4.23
CA LEU A 122 -6.39 8.65 -4.88
C LEU A 122 -6.74 9.03 -6.33
N LYS A 123 -6.93 10.33 -6.62
CA LYS A 123 -7.14 10.80 -8.01
C LYS A 123 -5.91 10.63 -8.91
N VAL A 124 -4.70 10.70 -8.35
CA VAL A 124 -3.46 10.51 -9.12
C VAL A 124 -3.26 9.03 -9.49
N VAL A 125 -3.73 8.11 -8.65
CA VAL A 125 -3.58 6.67 -8.89
C VAL A 125 -4.69 6.11 -9.79
N ASN A 126 -5.85 6.77 -9.84
CA ASN A 126 -7.03 6.32 -10.61
C ASN A 126 -7.31 7.13 -11.90
N GLY A 127 -6.43 8.05 -12.28
CA GLY A 127 -6.53 8.86 -13.51
C GLY A 127 -5.43 8.53 -14.50
#